data_AF-A0A1A9RGL9-F1
#
_entry.id   AF-A0A1A9RGL9-F1
#
_cell.length_a   1.000
_cell.length_b   1.000
_cell.length_c   1.000
_cell.angle_alpha   90.00
_cell.angle_beta   90.00
_cell.angle_gamma   90.00
#
_symmetry.space_group_name_H-M   'P 1'
#
loop_
_entity.id
_entity.type
_entity.pdbx_description
1 polymer ?
#
loop_
_entity_poly.entity_id
_entity_poly.type
_entity_poly.pdbx_seq_one_letter_code
_entity_poly.pdbx_strand_id
1 'polypeptide(L)'
;MKPLIKPVLALLIAASMAACGKEEAKPAALSCQAPEALEQLKAQIQATAFPPSDSELPAPQVSAAEIQAALDQLGFEITDIRTTQAASEGNKQLACEATLRFAPKPEAQARLKQSISDYMEINESDGIEYNEMMTAGDPTLKPDGQGGYIRPLSYTVSQTDNGDKLVINVDSKTASSGLQPPLSFYLAAPDLAKQVAEIRQKSAAEETRQQELNTLDQNRLQARIELLRTQNKQAHDELNKAWQALPAAARTQLKDAQNQWNRLRESQCAYQSKADSTEPLEQEALRIECDTREVQQRIPALKQEAEAFTGNQLTEATQRAQAAQQELRNVWQSVPADVKDIIGQDYQSWAASSAAKCAQAAQQAGGGNNGQLARLECTATEARNKTKELRGYVSQ
;
A
#
# COMPACT_ATOMS: atom_id res chain seq x y z
N MET A 1 78.06 59.71 -46.17
CA MET A 1 77.04 59.91 -47.21
C MET A 1 76.10 61.02 -46.73
N LYS A 2 75.90 62.00 -47.61
CA LYS A 2 75.23 63.29 -47.42
C LYS A 2 73.69 63.12 -47.45
N PRO A 3 72.88 64.16 -47.16
CA PRO A 3 71.93 64.24 -46.03
C PRO A 3 70.50 64.55 -46.53
N LEU A 4 69.76 65.46 -45.84
CA LEU A 4 68.60 66.30 -46.28
C LEU A 4 67.23 65.84 -45.72
N ILE A 5 66.37 66.65 -45.06
CA ILE A 5 66.11 68.11 -45.04
C ILE A 5 65.36 68.52 -43.73
N LYS A 6 65.66 69.72 -43.19
CA LYS A 6 64.88 70.54 -42.22
C LYS A 6 63.99 71.55 -43.00
N PRO A 7 62.88 72.11 -42.48
CA PRO A 7 62.92 73.36 -41.65
C PRO A 7 61.83 73.43 -40.54
N VAL A 8 62.13 73.94 -39.33
CA VAL A 8 61.93 75.33 -38.84
C VAL A 8 60.49 75.87 -38.97
N LEU A 9 59.80 76.04 -37.84
CA LEU A 9 59.06 77.26 -37.52
C LEU A 9 58.92 77.46 -36.01
N ALA A 10 59.13 78.70 -35.58
CA ALA A 10 59.18 79.21 -34.21
C ALA A 10 57.79 79.66 -33.70
N LEU A 11 57.62 79.77 -32.36
CA LEU A 11 56.84 80.80 -31.62
C LEU A 11 56.81 80.36 -30.13
N LEU A 12 57.57 80.99 -29.21
CA LEU A 12 57.30 82.21 -28.44
C LEU A 12 56.28 82.05 -27.27
N ILE A 13 56.81 82.24 -26.04
CA ILE A 13 56.20 82.89 -24.85
C ILE A 13 55.10 82.05 -24.14
N ALA A 14 54.95 81.94 -22.81
CA ALA A 14 55.43 82.66 -21.63
C ALA A 14 55.50 81.72 -20.43
N ALA A 15 56.40 82.00 -19.51
CA ALA A 15 56.28 81.58 -18.12
C ALA A 15 55.20 82.46 -17.44
N SER A 16 54.20 81.82 -16.84
CA SER A 16 53.37 82.44 -15.81
C SER A 16 53.23 81.47 -14.66
N MET A 17 53.78 81.86 -13.51
CA MET A 17 53.46 81.27 -12.22
C MET A 17 51.94 81.32 -12.02
N ALA A 18 51.30 80.17 -11.86
CA ALA A 18 49.95 80.07 -11.35
C ALA A 18 49.99 79.11 -10.16
N ALA A 19 49.60 79.65 -9.02
CA ALA A 19 49.47 78.98 -7.74
C ALA A 19 48.66 77.68 -7.89
N CYS A 20 49.15 76.59 -7.31
CA CYS A 20 48.33 75.44 -6.95
C CYS A 20 47.31 75.88 -5.90
N GLY A 21 46.14 76.34 -6.35
CA GLY A 21 44.94 76.34 -5.52
C GLY A 21 44.62 74.89 -5.17
N LYS A 22 44.64 74.59 -3.86
CA LYS A 22 43.91 73.43 -3.34
C LYS A 22 42.47 73.59 -3.80
N GLU A 23 42.00 72.67 -4.61
CA GLU A 23 40.58 72.45 -4.81
C GLU A 23 40.05 71.96 -3.46
N GLU A 24 39.46 72.88 -2.68
CA GLU A 24 38.74 72.54 -1.46
C GLU A 24 37.63 71.55 -1.85
N ALA A 25 37.72 70.33 -1.33
CA ALA A 25 36.64 69.36 -1.45
C ALA A 25 35.36 70.04 -0.95
N LYS A 26 34.35 70.15 -1.80
CA LYS A 26 33.05 70.70 -1.41
C LYS A 26 32.54 69.92 -0.19
N PRO A 27 32.08 70.60 0.88
CA PRO A 27 31.49 69.93 2.04
C PRO A 27 30.37 69.00 1.59
N ALA A 28 30.34 67.77 2.11
CA ALA A 28 29.28 66.82 1.80
C ALA A 28 27.93 67.41 2.27
N ALA A 29 26.96 67.53 1.37
CA ALA A 29 25.68 68.14 1.71
C ALA A 29 24.93 67.28 2.75
N LEU A 30 24.67 67.83 3.95
CA LEU A 30 23.94 67.13 5.00
C LEU A 30 22.48 66.92 4.58
N SER A 31 22.15 65.72 4.14
CA SER A 31 20.82 65.36 3.64
C SER A 31 20.52 63.88 3.89
N CYS A 32 19.29 63.57 4.30
CA CYS A 32 18.78 62.19 4.33
C CYS A 32 18.79 61.53 2.94
N GLN A 33 18.80 62.32 1.86
CA GLN A 33 18.78 61.82 0.47
C GLN A 33 20.15 61.87 -0.21
N ALA A 34 21.24 62.13 0.53
CA ALA A 34 22.58 62.17 -0.06
C ALA A 34 22.94 60.79 -0.65
N PRO A 35 23.39 60.69 -1.92
CA PRO A 35 23.71 59.40 -2.55
C PRO A 35 24.72 58.56 -1.74
N GLU A 36 25.77 59.21 -1.22
CA GLU A 36 26.80 58.57 -0.39
C GLU A 36 26.20 57.99 0.91
N ALA A 37 25.21 58.67 1.49
CA ALA A 37 24.50 58.23 2.69
C ALA A 37 23.64 56.99 2.40
N LEU A 38 22.95 56.97 1.26
CA LEU A 38 22.12 55.83 0.86
C LEU A 38 22.97 54.60 0.49
N GLU A 39 24.14 54.78 -0.11
CA GLU A 39 25.09 53.70 -0.37
C GLU A 39 25.63 53.09 0.94
N GLN A 40 26.05 53.94 1.89
CA GLN A 40 26.48 53.47 3.21
C GLN A 40 25.35 52.76 3.98
N LEU A 41 24.12 53.28 3.92
CA LEU A 41 22.95 52.68 4.54
C LEU A 41 22.66 51.28 3.97
N LYS A 42 22.68 51.16 2.63
CA LYS A 42 22.55 49.87 1.94
C LYS A 42 23.62 48.88 2.37
N ALA A 43 24.89 49.30 2.36
CA ALA A 43 26.01 48.45 2.74
C ALA A 43 25.91 47.95 4.20
N GLN A 44 25.52 48.82 5.14
CA GLN A 44 25.36 48.43 6.54
C GLN A 44 24.24 47.40 6.75
N ILE A 45 23.12 47.53 6.04
CA ILE A 45 21.99 46.58 6.11
C ILE A 45 22.35 45.24 5.45
N GLN A 46 23.01 45.28 4.28
CA GLN A 46 23.44 44.07 3.56
C GLN A 46 24.48 43.26 4.36
N ALA A 47 25.38 43.93 5.08
CA ALA A 47 26.40 43.28 5.89
C ALA A 47 25.84 42.41 7.04
N THR A 48 24.58 42.65 7.45
CA THR A 48 23.89 41.88 8.51
C THR A 48 22.71 41.06 7.99
N ALA A 49 22.54 40.95 6.66
CA ALA A 49 21.39 40.28 6.05
C ALA A 49 21.48 38.75 6.02
N PHE A 50 22.68 38.18 6.10
CA PHE A 50 22.83 36.73 6.21
C PHE A 50 22.53 36.28 7.65
N PRO A 51 21.71 35.25 7.86
CA PRO A 51 21.33 34.82 9.19
C PRO A 51 22.53 34.27 9.98
N PRO A 52 22.50 34.37 11.32
CA PRO A 52 23.49 33.71 12.16
C PRO A 52 23.33 32.19 12.11
N SER A 53 24.39 31.46 12.48
CA SER A 53 24.46 29.99 12.37
C SER A 53 23.45 29.22 13.23
N ASP A 54 22.80 29.88 14.17
CA ASP A 54 21.79 29.33 15.08
C ASP A 54 20.34 29.57 14.63
N SER A 55 20.14 30.15 13.43
CA SER A 55 18.79 30.32 12.87
C SER A 55 18.14 28.99 12.47
N GLU A 56 16.81 28.91 12.58
CA GLU A 56 16.00 27.79 12.05
C GLU A 56 15.84 27.85 10.51
N LEU A 57 16.43 28.87 9.86
CA LEU A 57 16.40 29.03 8.42
C LEU A 57 17.47 28.16 7.74
N PRO A 58 17.28 27.76 6.48
CA PRO A 58 18.32 27.09 5.71
C PRO A 58 19.59 27.94 5.63
N ALA A 59 20.70 27.41 6.15
CA ALA A 59 22.01 28.09 6.14
C ALA A 59 23.00 27.35 5.22
N PRO A 60 22.93 27.56 3.89
CA PRO A 60 23.84 26.91 2.95
C PRO A 60 25.27 27.43 3.12
N GLN A 61 26.26 26.61 2.77
CA GLN A 61 27.66 27.07 2.75
C GLN A 61 27.91 27.90 1.50
N VAL A 62 27.96 29.22 1.68
CA VAL A 62 28.08 30.19 0.58
C VAL A 62 29.14 31.25 0.87
N SER A 63 29.76 31.75 -0.18
CA SER A 63 30.74 32.85 -0.12
C SER A 63 30.07 34.21 -0.02
N ALA A 64 30.81 35.23 0.44
CA ALA A 64 30.33 36.61 0.49
C ALA A 64 29.91 37.15 -0.90
N ALA A 65 30.55 36.68 -1.98
CA ALA A 65 30.21 37.09 -3.34
C ALA A 65 28.85 36.54 -3.78
N GLU A 66 28.52 35.30 -3.40
CA GLU A 66 27.22 34.67 -3.66
C GLU A 66 26.11 35.33 -2.86
N ILE A 67 26.38 35.70 -1.61
CA ILE A 67 25.45 36.48 -0.79
C ILE A 67 25.13 37.82 -1.46
N GLN A 68 26.15 38.54 -1.94
CA GLN A 68 25.93 39.82 -2.61
C GLN A 68 25.15 39.64 -3.92
N ALA A 69 25.51 38.65 -4.74
CA ALA A 69 24.79 38.37 -5.99
C ALA A 69 23.33 38.00 -5.73
N ALA A 70 23.03 37.26 -4.66
CA ALA A 70 21.67 36.95 -4.25
C ALA A 70 20.90 38.22 -3.84
N LEU A 71 21.49 39.09 -3.02
CA LEU A 71 20.89 40.37 -2.64
C LEU A 71 20.54 41.24 -3.86
N ASP A 72 21.38 41.23 -4.90
CA ASP A 72 21.12 41.95 -6.16
C ASP A 72 19.95 41.36 -6.98
N GLN A 73 19.70 40.06 -6.85
CA GLN A 73 18.57 39.38 -7.49
C GLN A 73 17.27 39.57 -6.72
N LEU A 74 17.38 39.65 -5.40
CA LEU A 74 16.27 39.84 -4.48
C LEU A 74 15.74 41.28 -4.45
N GLY A 75 16.52 42.24 -4.95
CA GLY A 75 16.09 43.62 -5.18
C GLY A 75 15.88 44.39 -3.89
N PHE A 76 16.67 45.45 -3.70
CA PHE A 76 16.67 46.25 -2.48
C PHE A 76 16.57 47.74 -2.81
N GLU A 77 15.47 48.35 -2.39
CA GLU A 77 15.15 49.75 -2.64
C GLU A 77 14.87 50.48 -1.32
N ILE A 78 15.38 51.72 -1.20
CA ILE A 78 15.04 52.62 -0.10
C ILE A 78 14.22 53.74 -0.72
N THR A 79 12.94 53.81 -0.37
CA THR A 79 11.96 54.77 -0.91
C THR A 79 11.40 55.65 0.20
N ASP A 80 10.57 56.63 -0.15
CA ASP A 80 9.80 57.45 0.80
C ASP A 80 10.65 58.15 1.87
N ILE A 81 11.86 58.58 1.51
CA ILE A 81 12.82 59.18 2.43
C ILE A 81 12.34 60.55 2.89
N ARG A 82 12.16 60.70 4.20
CA ARG A 82 11.78 61.96 4.87
C ARG A 82 12.71 62.30 6.02
N THR A 83 12.92 63.61 6.23
CA THR A 83 13.59 64.12 7.43
C THR A 83 12.54 64.32 8.51
N THR A 84 12.69 63.67 9.66
CA THR A 84 11.76 63.79 10.80
C THR A 84 12.27 64.75 11.86
N GLN A 85 13.58 64.93 11.96
CA GLN A 85 14.21 65.94 12.81
C GLN A 85 15.37 66.61 12.06
N ALA A 86 15.27 67.93 11.88
CA ALA A 86 16.30 68.73 11.23
C ALA A 86 17.47 69.02 12.17
N ALA A 87 18.64 69.25 11.58
CA ALA A 87 19.84 69.69 12.29
C ALA A 87 19.57 71.07 12.94
N SER A 88 20.00 71.26 14.18
CA SER A 88 19.88 72.52 14.91
C SER A 88 21.24 73.19 15.07
N GLU A 89 21.29 74.47 15.43
CA GLU A 89 22.54 75.11 15.84
C GLU A 89 23.13 74.34 17.04
N GLY A 90 24.22 73.60 16.79
CA GLY A 90 24.89 72.72 17.77
C GLY A 90 24.69 71.21 17.57
N ASN A 91 23.74 70.77 16.72
CA ASN A 91 23.54 69.36 16.39
C ASN A 91 23.60 69.15 14.87
N LYS A 92 24.74 68.62 14.39
CA LYS A 92 24.99 68.30 12.96
C LYS A 92 24.42 66.93 12.55
N GLN A 93 23.31 66.51 13.17
CA GLN A 93 22.64 65.23 12.93
C GLN A 93 21.22 65.45 12.41
N LEU A 94 20.83 64.66 11.41
CA LEU A 94 19.46 64.51 10.92
C LEU A 94 18.89 63.18 11.41
N ALA A 95 17.62 63.18 11.83
CA ALA A 95 16.84 61.96 11.97
C ALA A 95 16.01 61.75 10.70
N CYS A 96 16.09 60.54 10.14
CA CYS A 96 15.50 60.19 8.86
C CYS A 96 14.62 58.95 9.01
N GLU A 97 13.52 58.94 8.26
CA GLU A 97 12.69 57.76 8.05
C GLU A 97 12.60 57.46 6.56
N ALA A 98 12.49 56.19 6.22
CA ALA A 98 12.31 55.69 4.87
C ALA A 98 11.47 54.41 4.88
N THR A 99 11.03 53.99 3.70
CA THR A 99 10.50 52.65 3.47
C THR A 99 11.63 51.80 2.90
N LEU A 100 11.93 50.68 3.56
CA LEU A 100 12.73 49.64 2.95
C LEU A 100 11.80 48.74 2.14
N ARG A 101 12.08 48.60 0.84
CA ARG A 101 11.37 47.72 -0.07
C ARG A 101 12.28 46.62 -0.58
N PHE A 102 11.79 45.39 -0.46
CA PHE A 102 12.36 44.19 -1.04
C PHE A 102 11.51 43.79 -2.25
N ALA A 103 12.12 43.75 -3.43
CA ALA A 103 11.41 43.53 -4.69
C ALA A 103 12.17 42.53 -5.57
N PRO A 104 11.96 41.22 -5.38
CA PRO A 104 12.66 40.19 -6.14
C PRO A 104 12.43 40.34 -7.63
N LYS A 105 13.49 40.16 -8.41
CA LYS A 105 13.35 39.98 -9.85
C LYS A 105 12.47 38.75 -10.13
N PRO A 106 11.75 38.68 -11.27
CA PRO A 106 10.82 37.59 -11.55
C PRO A 106 11.41 36.19 -11.39
N GLU A 107 12.63 35.98 -11.89
CA GLU A 107 13.35 34.70 -11.75
C GLU A 107 13.67 34.38 -10.29
N ALA A 108 14.04 35.40 -9.50
CA ALA A 108 14.32 35.24 -8.08
C ALA A 108 13.06 34.93 -7.28
N GLN A 109 11.94 35.56 -7.63
CA GLN A 109 10.64 35.26 -7.04
C GLN A 109 10.20 33.81 -7.32
N ALA A 110 10.40 33.33 -8.55
CA ALA A 110 10.09 31.93 -8.90
C ALA A 110 10.97 30.96 -8.11
N ARG A 111 12.28 31.24 -8.00
CA ARG A 111 13.22 30.44 -7.22
C ARG A 111 12.86 30.39 -5.73
N LEU A 112 12.48 31.53 -5.13
CA LEU A 112 12.03 31.60 -3.74
C LEU A 112 10.82 30.69 -3.50
N LYS A 113 9.78 30.82 -4.34
CA LYS A 113 8.57 29.99 -4.25
C LYS A 113 8.92 28.50 -4.32
N GLN A 114 9.78 28.12 -5.25
CA GLN A 114 10.21 26.72 -5.38
C GLN A 114 11.00 26.26 -4.14
N SER A 115 11.99 27.03 -3.69
CA SER A 115 12.83 26.65 -2.54
C SER A 115 12.03 26.51 -1.23
N ILE A 116 11.03 27.37 -1.01
CA ILE A 116 10.14 27.26 0.15
C ILE A 116 9.25 26.02 0.02
N SER A 117 8.74 25.73 -1.19
CA SER A 117 8.01 24.48 -1.46
C SER A 117 8.87 23.25 -1.20
N ASP A 118 10.11 23.24 -1.67
CA ASP A 118 11.04 22.13 -1.50
C ASP A 118 11.37 21.94 -0.01
N TYR A 119 11.59 23.03 0.72
CA TYR A 119 11.79 22.99 2.17
C TYR A 119 10.60 22.39 2.92
N MET A 120 9.38 22.77 2.55
CA MET A 120 8.16 22.20 3.16
C MET A 120 8.03 20.70 2.88
N GLU A 121 8.32 20.26 1.66
CA GLU A 121 8.31 18.83 1.29
C GLU A 121 9.35 18.03 2.09
N ILE A 122 10.57 18.56 2.24
CA ILE A 122 11.63 17.92 3.04
C ILE A 122 11.24 17.78 4.51
N ASN A 123 10.55 18.78 5.07
CA ASN A 123 10.20 18.84 6.49
C ASN A 123 8.76 18.37 6.79
N GLU A 124 8.06 17.78 5.81
CA GLU A 124 6.67 17.30 5.95
C GLU A 124 5.73 18.37 6.58
N SER A 125 5.98 19.63 6.26
CA SER A 125 5.31 20.77 6.88
C SER A 125 4.13 21.22 6.03
N ASP A 126 2.98 20.59 6.26
CA ASP A 126 1.73 20.95 5.58
C ASP A 126 1.09 22.21 6.20
N GLY A 127 0.56 23.09 5.35
CA GLY A 127 -0.32 24.20 5.75
C GLY A 127 0.35 25.53 6.09
N ILE A 128 1.68 25.65 5.99
CA ILE A 128 2.38 26.94 6.13
C ILE A 128 2.29 27.71 4.82
N GLU A 129 1.80 28.95 4.87
CA GLU A 129 1.70 29.77 3.66
C GLU A 129 3.06 30.36 3.25
N TYR A 130 3.28 30.54 1.95
CA TYR A 130 4.50 31.18 1.41
C TYR A 130 4.80 32.53 2.09
N ASN A 131 3.77 33.35 2.33
CA ASN A 131 3.95 34.65 2.99
C ASN A 131 4.36 34.51 4.45
N GLU A 132 3.84 33.51 5.16
CA GLU A 132 4.19 33.23 6.56
C GLU A 132 5.66 32.87 6.67
N MET A 133 6.17 32.03 5.76
CA MET A 133 7.60 31.72 5.63
C MET A 133 8.46 32.94 5.26
N MET A 134 7.98 33.78 4.33
CA MET A 134 8.71 34.97 3.88
C MET A 134 8.80 36.07 4.94
N THR A 135 7.84 36.15 5.87
CA THR A 135 7.84 37.13 6.97
C THR A 135 8.20 36.53 8.32
N ALA A 136 8.58 35.25 8.36
CA ALA A 136 8.90 34.54 9.60
C ALA A 136 10.01 35.29 10.36
N GLY A 137 9.69 35.78 11.56
CA GLY A 137 10.62 36.51 12.41
C GLY A 137 10.59 38.05 12.28
N ASP A 138 9.77 38.64 11.39
CA ASP A 138 9.64 40.10 11.29
C ASP A 138 8.19 40.58 11.13
N PRO A 139 7.52 41.05 12.22
CA PRO A 139 6.14 41.54 12.17
C PRO A 139 6.01 42.89 11.44
N THR A 140 7.12 43.56 11.13
CA THR A 140 7.14 44.85 10.44
C THR A 140 7.22 44.70 8.92
N LEU A 141 7.59 43.51 8.44
CA LEU A 141 7.63 43.18 7.02
C LEU A 141 6.23 42.81 6.51
N LYS A 142 5.73 43.52 5.50
CA LYS A 142 4.40 43.30 4.94
C LYS A 142 4.44 43.24 3.42
N PRO A 143 3.58 42.44 2.77
CA PRO A 143 3.44 42.48 1.32
C PRO A 143 3.06 43.89 0.85
N ASP A 144 3.69 44.36 -0.23
CA ASP A 144 3.43 45.69 -0.82
C ASP A 144 2.28 45.70 -1.85
N GLY A 145 1.70 44.53 -2.14
CA GLY A 145 0.66 44.33 -3.15
C GLY A 145 1.16 44.34 -4.61
N GLN A 146 2.46 44.51 -4.83
CA GLN A 146 3.13 44.58 -6.14
C GLN A 146 4.15 43.44 -6.34
N GLY A 147 4.11 42.41 -5.48
CA GLY A 147 5.01 41.27 -5.53
C GLY A 147 6.30 41.43 -4.72
N GLY A 148 6.43 42.53 -3.96
CA GLY A 148 7.49 42.78 -3.01
C GLY A 148 6.99 42.86 -1.56
N TYR A 149 7.90 43.23 -0.68
CA TYR A 149 7.64 43.42 0.74
C TYR A 149 8.22 44.75 1.20
N ILE A 150 7.52 45.44 2.10
CA ILE A 150 7.92 46.73 2.63
C ILE A 150 7.97 46.72 4.15
N ARG A 151 8.84 47.55 4.71
CA ARG A 151 8.90 47.85 6.15
C ARG A 151 9.42 49.26 6.41
N PRO A 152 9.07 49.88 7.55
CA PRO A 152 9.67 51.16 7.95
C PRO A 152 11.15 51.00 8.31
N LEU A 153 11.94 52.01 7.98
CA LEU A 153 13.37 52.12 8.26
C LEU A 153 13.67 53.47 8.91
N SER A 154 14.35 53.47 10.05
CA SER A 154 14.82 54.68 10.73
C SER A 154 16.34 54.71 10.77
N TYR A 155 16.94 55.86 10.45
CA TYR A 155 18.40 56.05 10.46
C TYR A 155 18.75 57.51 10.75
N THR A 156 20.01 57.76 11.06
CA THR A 156 20.52 59.13 11.25
C THR A 156 21.68 59.42 10.32
N VAL A 157 21.78 60.67 9.87
CA VAL A 157 22.87 61.18 9.05
C VAL A 157 23.59 62.28 9.81
N SER A 158 24.89 62.14 10.01
CA SER A 158 25.73 63.15 10.68
C SER A 158 26.88 63.56 9.78
N GLN A 159 27.34 64.81 9.86
CA GLN A 159 28.60 65.21 9.26
C GLN A 159 29.76 64.96 10.22
N THR A 160 30.92 64.55 9.71
CA THR A 160 32.17 64.53 10.47
C THR A 160 32.57 65.95 10.92
N ASP A 161 33.44 66.07 11.92
CA ASP A 161 33.88 67.36 12.47
C ASP A 161 34.37 68.35 11.40
N ASN A 162 35.08 67.83 10.39
CA ASN A 162 35.64 68.60 9.27
C ASN A 162 34.60 68.92 8.17
N GLY A 163 33.40 68.35 8.22
CA GLY A 163 32.33 68.55 7.22
C GLY A 163 32.49 67.78 5.90
N ASP A 164 33.61 67.07 5.72
CA ASP A 164 33.99 66.44 4.45
C ASP A 164 33.30 65.08 4.20
N LYS A 165 32.73 64.44 5.23
CA LYS A 165 32.11 63.11 5.14
C LYS A 165 30.80 63.02 5.90
N LEU A 166 29.91 62.15 5.42
CA LEU A 166 28.69 61.73 6.11
C LEU A 166 28.91 60.40 6.85
N VAL A 167 28.35 60.32 8.05
CA VAL A 167 28.29 59.14 8.92
C VAL A 167 26.84 58.73 9.07
N ILE A 168 26.55 57.46 8.78
CA ILE A 168 25.21 56.88 8.87
C ILE A 168 25.13 55.93 10.05
N ASN A 169 24.13 56.12 10.90
CA ASN A 169 23.80 55.15 11.94
C ASN A 169 22.41 54.58 11.69
N VAL A 170 22.34 53.27 11.59
CA VAL A 170 21.11 52.48 11.48
C VAL A 170 21.24 51.28 12.42
N ASP A 171 20.14 50.83 13.00
CA ASP A 171 20.10 49.49 13.60
C ASP A 171 20.06 48.46 12.47
N SER A 172 21.24 48.11 11.94
CA SER A 172 21.37 47.25 10.76
C SER A 172 20.82 45.86 10.98
N LYS A 173 20.94 45.30 12.19
CA LYS A 173 20.40 43.99 12.56
C LYS A 173 18.88 43.99 12.50
N THR A 174 18.26 44.99 13.13
CA THR A 174 16.80 45.14 13.07
C THR A 174 16.37 45.44 11.65
N ALA A 175 17.10 46.23 10.87
CA ALA A 175 16.76 46.55 9.49
C ALA A 175 16.88 45.36 8.53
N SER A 176 17.82 44.44 8.77
CA SER A 176 18.11 43.29 7.92
C SER A 176 17.29 42.03 8.24
N SER A 177 16.57 41.97 9.37
CA SER A 177 15.73 40.83 9.76
C SER A 177 14.77 40.37 8.67
N GLY A 178 14.07 41.31 8.02
CA GLY A 178 13.15 40.99 6.92
C GLY A 178 13.82 40.45 5.64
N LEU A 179 15.15 40.55 5.51
CA LEU A 179 15.90 39.98 4.38
C LEU A 179 16.38 38.56 4.65
N GLN A 180 16.45 38.14 5.93
CA GLN A 180 17.05 36.87 6.32
C GLN A 180 16.28 35.68 5.73
N PRO A 181 14.94 35.55 5.87
CA PRO A 181 14.20 34.44 5.26
C PRO A 181 14.38 34.35 3.74
N PRO A 182 14.09 35.40 2.94
CA PRO A 182 14.25 35.27 1.49
C PRO A 182 15.69 34.99 1.06
N LEU A 183 16.68 35.60 1.69
CA LEU A 183 18.07 35.36 1.34
C LEU A 183 18.47 33.90 1.60
N SER A 184 18.06 33.34 2.73
CA SER A 184 18.32 31.96 3.13
C SER A 184 17.72 30.96 2.13
N PHE A 185 16.43 31.10 1.83
CA PHE A 185 15.73 30.22 0.88
C PHE A 185 16.27 30.35 -0.54
N TYR A 186 16.55 31.57 -1.00
CA TYR A 186 17.11 31.80 -2.33
C TYR A 186 18.46 31.08 -2.49
N LEU A 187 19.34 31.21 -1.51
CA LEU A 187 20.67 30.61 -1.53
C LEU A 187 20.59 29.08 -1.37
N ALA A 188 19.70 28.56 -0.52
CA ALA A 188 19.54 27.13 -0.28
C ALA A 188 18.83 26.37 -1.40
N ALA A 189 18.21 27.06 -2.36
CA ALA A 189 17.41 26.46 -3.43
C ALA A 189 18.07 25.26 -4.15
N PRO A 190 19.38 25.28 -4.53
CA PRO A 190 19.99 24.15 -5.21
C PRO A 190 20.10 22.91 -4.32
N ASP A 191 20.44 23.09 -3.05
CA ASP A 191 20.58 22.00 -2.08
C ASP A 191 19.22 21.41 -1.71
N LEU A 192 18.19 22.25 -1.58
CA LEU A 192 16.81 21.82 -1.34
C LEU A 192 16.26 21.04 -2.53
N ALA A 193 16.45 21.55 -3.75
CA ALA A 193 16.02 20.87 -4.97
C ALA A 193 16.70 19.50 -5.12
N LYS A 194 17.99 19.40 -4.78
CA LYS A 194 18.72 18.13 -4.78
C LYS A 194 18.14 17.14 -3.77
N GLN A 195 17.87 17.58 -2.54
CA GLN A 195 17.29 16.74 -1.49
C GLN A 195 15.89 16.22 -1.87
N VAL A 196 15.03 17.09 -2.40
CA VAL A 196 13.71 16.70 -2.92
C VAL A 196 13.84 15.67 -4.04
N ALA A 197 14.75 15.88 -4.99
CA ALA A 197 14.98 14.93 -6.07
C ALA A 197 15.41 13.55 -5.53
N GLU A 198 16.29 13.50 -4.53
CA GLU A 198 16.71 12.26 -3.87
C GLU A 198 15.56 11.58 -3.10
N ILE A 199 14.73 12.33 -2.39
CA ILE A 199 13.54 11.83 -1.68
C ILE A 199 12.57 11.20 -2.67
N ARG A 200 12.23 11.92 -3.74
CA ARG A 200 11.30 11.46 -4.79
C ARG A 200 11.84 10.24 -5.54
N GLN A 201 13.14 10.19 -5.79
CA GLN A 201 13.76 9.02 -6.43
C GLN A 201 13.67 7.79 -5.52
N LYS A 202 13.94 7.96 -4.21
CA LYS A 202 13.82 6.87 -3.24
C LYS A 202 12.38 6.40 -3.07
N SER A 203 11.41 7.31 -2.99
CA SER A 203 10.00 6.95 -2.87
C SER A 203 9.48 6.23 -4.12
N ALA A 204 9.84 6.71 -5.31
CA ALA A 204 9.48 6.04 -6.57
C ALA A 204 10.13 4.64 -6.70
N ALA A 205 11.39 4.49 -6.28
CA ALA A 205 12.07 3.20 -6.27
C ALA A 205 11.41 2.21 -5.28
N GLU A 206 11.03 2.70 -4.09
CA GLU A 206 10.34 1.90 -3.08
C GLU A 206 8.93 1.51 -3.53
N GLU A 207 8.18 2.42 -4.15
CA GLU A 207 6.87 2.11 -4.73
C GLU A 207 6.98 1.04 -5.82
N THR A 208 7.97 1.17 -6.71
CA THR A 208 8.24 0.16 -7.75
C THR A 208 8.58 -1.19 -7.13
N ARG A 209 9.43 -1.22 -6.10
CA ARG A 209 9.78 -2.44 -5.36
C ARG A 209 8.54 -3.07 -4.72
N GLN A 210 7.67 -2.26 -4.12
CA GLN A 210 6.47 -2.75 -3.47
C GLN A 210 5.45 -3.31 -4.49
N GLN A 211 5.31 -2.66 -5.65
CA GLN A 211 4.49 -3.16 -6.75
C GLN A 211 5.01 -4.50 -7.29
N GLU A 212 6.33 -4.65 -7.42
CA GLU A 212 6.94 -5.91 -7.83
C GLU A 212 6.69 -7.02 -6.82
N LEU A 213 6.88 -6.74 -5.52
CA LEU A 213 6.59 -7.70 -4.45
C LEU A 213 5.12 -8.13 -4.41
N ASN A 214 4.19 -7.18 -4.54
CA ASN A 214 2.76 -7.48 -4.60
C ASN A 214 2.43 -8.36 -5.82
N THR A 215 3.06 -8.09 -6.97
CA THR A 215 2.91 -8.91 -8.18
C THR A 215 3.43 -10.33 -7.97
N LEU A 216 4.61 -10.47 -7.36
CA LEU A 216 5.22 -11.76 -7.05
C LEU A 216 4.37 -12.57 -6.08
N ASP A 217 3.79 -11.94 -5.05
CA ASP A 217 2.92 -12.63 -4.10
C ASP A 217 1.61 -13.09 -4.75
N GLN A 218 0.99 -12.27 -5.60
CA GLN A 218 -0.18 -12.68 -6.40
C GLN A 218 0.14 -13.89 -7.30
N ASN A 219 1.28 -13.86 -8.00
CA ASN A 219 1.71 -14.97 -8.85
C ASN A 219 1.95 -16.25 -8.03
N ARG A 220 2.60 -16.13 -6.87
CA ARG A 220 2.83 -17.24 -5.94
C ARG A 220 1.51 -17.86 -5.49
N LEU A 221 0.53 -17.04 -5.12
CA LEU A 221 -0.77 -17.50 -4.65
C LEU A 221 -1.59 -18.15 -5.78
N GLN A 222 -1.54 -17.60 -6.99
CA GLN A 222 -2.18 -18.22 -8.16
C GLN A 222 -1.60 -19.62 -8.45
N ALA A 223 -0.27 -19.76 -8.45
CA ALA A 223 0.37 -21.07 -8.64
C ALA A 223 -0.04 -22.08 -7.55
N ARG A 224 -0.19 -21.64 -6.30
CA ARG A 224 -0.75 -22.48 -5.22
C ARG A 224 -2.18 -22.93 -5.52
N ILE A 225 -3.05 -22.02 -5.97
CA ILE A 225 -4.43 -22.35 -6.32
C ILE A 225 -4.48 -23.38 -7.45
N GLU A 226 -3.62 -23.28 -8.47
CA GLU A 226 -3.56 -24.26 -9.56
C GLU A 226 -3.18 -25.67 -9.07
N LEU A 227 -2.20 -25.75 -8.16
CA LEU A 227 -1.83 -27.00 -7.51
C LEU A 227 -3.01 -27.57 -6.69
N LEU A 228 -3.64 -26.73 -5.87
CA LEU A 228 -4.79 -27.11 -5.05
C LEU A 228 -5.96 -27.61 -5.90
N ARG A 229 -6.26 -26.94 -7.03
CA ARG A 229 -7.30 -27.37 -7.98
C ARG A 229 -7.00 -28.76 -8.56
N THR A 230 -5.74 -29.03 -8.87
CA THR A 230 -5.32 -30.34 -9.38
C THR A 230 -5.52 -31.43 -8.33
N GLN A 231 -5.11 -31.18 -7.08
CA GLN A 231 -5.29 -32.11 -5.97
C GLN A 231 -6.76 -32.34 -5.63
N ASN A 232 -7.55 -31.27 -5.61
CA ASN A 232 -8.98 -31.34 -5.36
C ASN A 232 -9.70 -32.18 -6.42
N LYS A 233 -9.37 -31.96 -7.70
CA LYS A 233 -9.88 -32.78 -8.80
C LYS A 233 -9.55 -34.26 -8.60
N GLN A 234 -8.30 -34.58 -8.25
CA GLN A 234 -7.89 -35.96 -7.98
C GLN A 234 -8.70 -36.59 -6.83
N ALA A 235 -8.90 -35.86 -5.73
CA ALA A 235 -9.69 -36.32 -4.59
C ALA A 235 -11.16 -36.60 -4.99
N HIS A 236 -11.76 -35.73 -5.80
CA HIS A 236 -13.13 -35.94 -6.32
C HIS A 236 -13.20 -37.14 -7.27
N ASP A 237 -12.20 -37.34 -8.12
CA ASP A 237 -12.13 -38.51 -9.00
C ASP A 237 -12.02 -39.81 -8.19
N GLU A 238 -11.26 -39.81 -7.10
CA GLU A 238 -11.16 -40.94 -6.17
C GLU A 238 -12.47 -41.21 -5.43
N LEU A 239 -13.15 -40.15 -4.97
CA LEU A 239 -14.48 -40.28 -4.36
C LEU A 239 -15.50 -40.87 -5.35
N ASN A 240 -15.48 -40.41 -6.60
CA ASN A 240 -16.34 -40.95 -7.65
C ASN A 240 -16.03 -42.42 -7.93
N LYS A 241 -14.74 -42.79 -8.02
CA LYS A 241 -14.33 -44.20 -8.15
C LYS A 241 -14.81 -45.05 -6.98
N ALA A 242 -14.64 -44.56 -5.75
CA ALA A 242 -15.12 -45.24 -4.55
C ALA A 242 -16.63 -45.42 -4.56
N TRP A 243 -17.38 -44.38 -4.94
CA TRP A 243 -18.83 -44.44 -5.10
C TRP A 243 -19.25 -45.47 -6.15
N GLN A 244 -18.61 -45.49 -7.32
CA GLN A 244 -18.93 -46.46 -8.39
C GLN A 244 -18.59 -47.90 -8.02
N ALA A 245 -17.58 -48.12 -7.18
CA ALA A 245 -17.20 -49.44 -6.70
C ALA A 245 -18.20 -50.05 -5.69
N LEU A 246 -19.11 -49.24 -5.12
CA LEU A 246 -20.10 -49.74 -4.19
C LEU A 246 -21.15 -50.64 -4.87
N PRO A 247 -21.69 -51.66 -4.17
CA PRO A 247 -22.82 -52.43 -4.65
C PRO A 247 -24.01 -51.53 -5.02
N ALA A 248 -24.75 -51.87 -6.08
CA ALA A 248 -25.86 -51.06 -6.58
C ALA A 248 -26.93 -50.76 -5.52
N ALA A 249 -27.27 -51.75 -4.69
CA ALA A 249 -28.21 -51.56 -3.58
C ALA A 249 -27.69 -50.56 -2.52
N ALA A 250 -26.40 -50.62 -2.19
CA ALA A 250 -25.77 -49.68 -1.27
C ALA A 250 -25.75 -48.26 -1.84
N ARG A 251 -25.44 -48.09 -3.13
CA ARG A 251 -25.50 -46.78 -3.81
C ARG A 251 -26.90 -46.17 -3.77
N THR A 252 -27.93 -46.96 -4.03
CA THR A 252 -29.32 -46.49 -3.96
C THR A 252 -29.67 -46.02 -2.56
N GLN A 253 -29.33 -46.80 -1.53
CA GLN A 253 -29.64 -46.47 -0.14
C GLN A 253 -28.88 -45.23 0.36
N LEU A 254 -27.60 -45.11 0.00
CA LEU A 254 -26.72 -44.03 0.50
C LEU A 254 -26.84 -42.73 -0.30
N LYS A 255 -27.60 -42.72 -1.40
CA LYS A 255 -27.68 -41.58 -2.34
C LYS A 255 -28.10 -40.29 -1.66
N ASP A 256 -29.14 -40.33 -0.83
CA ASP A 256 -29.66 -39.13 -0.18
C ASP A 256 -28.69 -38.59 0.87
N ALA A 257 -28.07 -39.47 1.64
CA ALA A 257 -27.02 -39.10 2.60
C ALA A 257 -25.82 -38.47 1.89
N GLN A 258 -25.38 -39.03 0.76
CA GLN A 258 -24.30 -38.47 -0.05
C GLN A 258 -24.64 -37.08 -0.60
N ASN A 259 -25.89 -36.87 -1.06
CA ASN A 259 -26.37 -35.57 -1.54
C ASN A 259 -26.50 -34.53 -0.43
N GLN A 260 -26.86 -34.95 0.78
CA GLN A 260 -26.89 -34.05 1.95
C GLN A 260 -25.48 -33.66 2.37
N TRP A 261 -24.56 -34.62 2.44
CA TRP A 261 -23.15 -34.36 2.73
C TRP A 261 -22.53 -33.39 1.71
N ASN A 262 -22.78 -33.58 0.41
CA ASN A 262 -22.30 -32.66 -0.63
C ASN A 262 -22.72 -31.21 -0.38
N ARG A 263 -24.01 -30.98 -0.05
CA ARG A 263 -24.55 -29.64 0.23
C ARG A 263 -23.97 -29.03 1.51
N LEU A 264 -23.79 -29.85 2.54
CA LEU A 264 -23.20 -29.42 3.80
C LEU A 264 -21.73 -29.03 3.63
N ARG A 265 -20.95 -29.87 2.94
CA ARG A 265 -19.54 -29.60 2.61
C ARG A 265 -19.38 -28.28 1.88
N GLU A 266 -20.16 -28.07 0.81
CA GLU A 266 -20.08 -26.87 -0.01
C GLU A 266 -20.35 -25.60 0.81
N SER A 267 -21.39 -25.60 1.65
CA SER A 267 -21.72 -24.44 2.48
C SER A 267 -20.71 -24.20 3.60
N GLN A 268 -20.20 -25.26 4.24
CA GLN A 268 -19.19 -25.17 5.29
C GLN A 268 -17.86 -24.62 4.75
N CYS A 269 -17.37 -25.14 3.63
CA CYS A 269 -16.12 -24.67 3.05
C CYS A 269 -16.22 -23.22 2.53
N ALA A 270 -17.38 -22.82 2.00
CA ALA A 270 -17.63 -21.44 1.60
C ALA A 270 -17.73 -20.48 2.81
N TYR A 271 -18.27 -20.95 3.94
CA TYR A 271 -18.31 -20.18 5.18
C TYR A 271 -16.91 -20.02 5.78
N GLN A 272 -16.18 -21.14 5.93
CA GLN A 272 -14.85 -21.15 6.54
C GLN A 272 -13.89 -20.23 5.78
N SER A 273 -13.85 -20.31 4.45
CA SER A 273 -12.95 -19.46 3.66
C SER A 273 -13.18 -17.97 3.88
N LYS A 274 -14.45 -17.55 4.03
CA LYS A 274 -14.83 -16.15 4.26
C LYS A 274 -14.60 -15.71 5.71
N ALA A 275 -14.65 -16.64 6.66
CA ALA A 275 -14.35 -16.36 8.06
C ALA A 275 -12.84 -16.16 8.29
N ASP A 276 -12.02 -16.92 7.55
CA ASP A 276 -10.57 -16.99 7.77
C ASP A 276 -9.77 -15.96 6.95
N SER A 277 -10.36 -15.32 5.93
CA SER A 277 -9.68 -14.30 5.11
C SER A 277 -10.64 -13.30 4.45
N THR A 278 -10.18 -12.06 4.26
CA THR A 278 -10.84 -11.04 3.42
C THR A 278 -10.30 -10.97 1.99
N GLU A 279 -9.16 -11.62 1.72
CA GLU A 279 -8.48 -11.58 0.41
C GLU A 279 -9.06 -12.62 -0.55
N PRO A 280 -9.58 -12.24 -1.74
CA PRO A 280 -10.32 -13.16 -2.62
C PRO A 280 -9.55 -14.40 -3.08
N LEU A 281 -8.25 -14.26 -3.38
CA LEU A 281 -7.42 -15.39 -3.81
C LEU A 281 -7.15 -16.35 -2.64
N GLU A 282 -6.95 -15.84 -1.43
CA GLU A 282 -6.75 -16.68 -0.25
C GLU A 282 -8.05 -17.39 0.15
N GLN A 283 -9.20 -16.72 0.03
CA GLN A 283 -10.50 -17.36 0.21
C GLN A 283 -10.68 -18.55 -0.74
N GLU A 284 -10.32 -18.42 -2.01
CA GLU A 284 -10.40 -19.52 -2.97
C GLU A 284 -9.46 -20.69 -2.58
N ALA A 285 -8.23 -20.40 -2.18
CA ALA A 285 -7.29 -21.42 -1.72
C ALA A 285 -7.83 -22.20 -0.51
N LEU A 286 -8.27 -21.47 0.53
CA LEU A 286 -8.85 -22.05 1.76
C LEU A 286 -10.09 -22.89 1.48
N ARG A 287 -10.97 -22.42 0.58
CA ARG A 287 -12.16 -23.14 0.16
C ARG A 287 -11.80 -24.48 -0.48
N ILE A 288 -10.83 -24.49 -1.40
CA ILE A 288 -10.38 -25.71 -2.09
C ILE A 288 -9.69 -26.68 -1.12
N GLU A 289 -8.89 -26.17 -0.17
CA GLU A 289 -8.25 -26.99 0.86
C GLU A 289 -9.25 -27.68 1.77
N CYS A 290 -10.25 -26.91 2.25
CA CYS A 290 -11.37 -27.46 2.99
C CYS A 290 -12.08 -28.56 2.19
N ASP A 291 -12.47 -28.27 0.95
CA ASP A 291 -13.21 -29.21 0.10
C ASP A 291 -12.41 -30.50 -0.13
N THR A 292 -11.10 -30.38 -0.38
CA THR A 292 -10.19 -31.52 -0.57
C THR A 292 -10.11 -32.39 0.68
N ARG A 293 -9.94 -31.79 1.86
CA ARG A 293 -9.90 -32.51 3.14
C ARG A 293 -11.20 -33.27 3.39
N GLU A 294 -12.34 -32.61 3.23
CA GLU A 294 -13.65 -33.22 3.44
C GLU A 294 -13.89 -34.40 2.48
N VAL A 295 -13.51 -34.24 1.21
CA VAL A 295 -13.62 -35.31 0.20
C VAL A 295 -12.74 -36.51 0.58
N GLN A 296 -11.49 -36.27 0.98
CA GLN A 296 -10.56 -37.33 1.39
C GLN A 296 -11.08 -38.09 2.62
N GLN A 297 -11.69 -37.40 3.59
CA GLN A 297 -12.30 -38.03 4.76
C GLN A 297 -13.58 -38.81 4.42
N ARG A 298 -14.34 -38.37 3.40
CA ARG A 298 -15.57 -39.05 2.99
C ARG A 298 -15.31 -40.41 2.34
N ILE A 299 -14.19 -40.59 1.64
CA ILE A 299 -13.86 -41.84 0.95
C ILE A 299 -13.88 -43.08 1.88
N PRO A 300 -13.14 -43.11 3.00
CA PRO A 300 -13.19 -44.25 3.93
C PRO A 300 -14.55 -44.38 4.63
N ALA A 301 -15.19 -43.26 5.00
CA ALA A 301 -16.52 -43.27 5.63
C ALA A 301 -17.57 -43.92 4.72
N LEU A 302 -17.55 -43.59 3.42
CA LEU A 302 -18.45 -44.15 2.43
C LEU A 302 -18.28 -45.67 2.27
N LYS A 303 -17.04 -46.16 2.30
CA LYS A 303 -16.75 -47.60 2.26
C LYS A 303 -17.31 -48.31 3.49
N GLN A 304 -17.07 -47.75 4.68
CA GLN A 304 -17.55 -48.31 5.93
C GLN A 304 -19.09 -48.35 6.00
N GLU A 305 -19.76 -47.28 5.56
CA GLU A 305 -21.24 -47.23 5.47
C GLU A 305 -21.79 -48.33 4.55
N ALA A 306 -21.15 -48.56 3.41
CA ALA A 306 -21.57 -49.59 2.47
C ALA A 306 -21.33 -51.02 2.98
N GLU A 307 -20.22 -51.25 3.68
CA GLU A 307 -19.92 -52.53 4.33
C GLU A 307 -20.93 -52.85 5.44
N ALA A 308 -21.22 -51.87 6.30
CA ALA A 308 -22.23 -51.99 7.35
C ALA A 308 -23.62 -52.30 6.79
N PHE A 309 -24.02 -51.61 5.72
CA PHE A 309 -25.29 -51.88 5.02
C PHE A 309 -25.35 -53.32 4.49
N THR A 310 -24.29 -53.77 3.84
CA THR A 310 -24.22 -55.13 3.28
C THR A 310 -24.26 -56.20 4.38
N GLY A 311 -23.56 -55.98 5.49
CA GLY A 311 -23.59 -56.86 6.66
C GLY A 311 -24.98 -56.95 7.30
N ASN A 312 -25.69 -55.82 7.41
CA ASN A 312 -27.05 -55.80 7.94
C ASN A 312 -28.02 -56.58 7.05
N GLN A 313 -27.95 -56.40 5.72
CA GLN A 313 -28.77 -57.18 4.79
C GLN A 313 -28.54 -58.68 4.90
N LEU A 314 -27.28 -59.11 5.01
CA LEU A 314 -26.95 -60.53 5.19
C LEU A 314 -27.49 -61.07 6.51
N THR A 315 -27.42 -60.28 7.58
CA THR A 315 -27.94 -60.66 8.89
C THR A 315 -29.46 -60.84 8.85
N GLU A 316 -30.18 -59.89 8.28
CA GLU A 316 -31.64 -59.97 8.13
C GLU A 316 -32.05 -61.14 7.22
N ALA A 317 -31.36 -61.35 6.10
CA ALA A 317 -31.62 -62.48 5.22
C ALA A 317 -31.34 -63.83 5.90
N THR A 318 -30.29 -63.90 6.72
CA THR A 318 -29.95 -65.08 7.52
C THR A 318 -31.06 -65.40 8.51
N GLN A 319 -31.51 -64.40 9.28
CA GLN A 319 -32.61 -64.57 10.23
C GLN A 319 -33.91 -64.99 9.53
N ARG A 320 -34.25 -64.37 8.39
CA ARG A 320 -35.43 -64.74 7.59
C ARG A 320 -35.36 -66.19 7.09
N ALA A 321 -34.19 -66.63 6.61
CA ALA A 321 -33.99 -68.00 6.14
C ALA A 321 -34.06 -69.01 7.29
N GLN A 322 -33.43 -68.73 8.43
CA GLN A 322 -33.47 -69.59 9.61
C GLN A 322 -34.89 -69.74 10.16
N ALA A 323 -35.64 -68.63 10.28
CA ALA A 323 -37.02 -68.64 10.74
C ALA A 323 -37.92 -69.48 9.82
N ALA A 324 -37.82 -69.28 8.50
CA ALA A 324 -38.59 -70.05 7.52
C ALA A 324 -38.27 -71.55 7.57
N GLN A 325 -36.99 -71.91 7.74
CA GLN A 325 -36.55 -73.30 7.87
C GLN A 325 -37.02 -73.94 9.20
N GLN A 326 -37.04 -73.17 10.30
CA GLN A 326 -37.56 -73.66 11.57
C GLN A 326 -39.07 -73.90 11.49
N GLU A 327 -39.81 -72.99 10.89
CA GLU A 327 -41.25 -73.13 10.67
C GLU A 327 -41.56 -74.36 9.81
N LEU A 328 -40.80 -74.57 8.73
CA LEU A 328 -40.90 -75.76 7.90
C LEU A 328 -40.70 -77.06 8.69
N ARG A 329 -39.64 -77.11 9.52
CA ARG A 329 -39.37 -78.28 10.38
C ARG A 329 -40.52 -78.53 11.35
N ASN A 330 -41.04 -77.48 11.98
CA ASN A 330 -42.15 -77.59 12.93
C ASN A 330 -43.40 -78.15 12.23
N VAL A 331 -43.76 -77.61 11.05
CA VAL A 331 -44.92 -78.11 10.29
C VAL A 331 -44.71 -79.55 9.84
N TRP A 332 -43.52 -79.89 9.32
CA TRP A 332 -43.20 -81.27 8.95
C TRP A 332 -43.33 -82.23 10.13
N GLN A 333 -42.86 -81.85 11.33
CA GLN A 333 -43.02 -82.65 12.54
C GLN A 333 -44.49 -82.91 12.88
N SER A 334 -45.37 -81.92 12.66
CA SER A 334 -46.81 -82.05 12.89
C SER A 334 -47.58 -82.85 11.83
N VAL A 335 -46.97 -83.20 10.69
CA VAL A 335 -47.62 -84.07 9.71
C VAL A 335 -47.78 -85.49 10.29
N PRO A 336 -48.96 -86.13 10.20
CA PRO A 336 -49.18 -87.51 10.65
C PRO A 336 -48.21 -88.53 10.03
N ALA A 337 -47.93 -89.63 10.74
CA ALA A 337 -46.91 -90.61 10.33
C ALA A 337 -47.30 -91.38 9.04
N ASP A 338 -48.56 -91.78 8.94
CA ASP A 338 -49.15 -92.40 7.75
C ASP A 338 -49.08 -91.48 6.52
N VAL A 339 -49.32 -90.18 6.69
CA VAL A 339 -49.15 -89.20 5.62
C VAL A 339 -47.67 -89.02 5.27
N LYS A 340 -46.77 -89.00 6.25
CA LYS A 340 -45.31 -88.92 6.01
C LYS A 340 -44.80 -90.12 5.20
N ASP A 341 -45.34 -91.32 5.39
CA ASP A 341 -44.97 -92.49 4.61
C ASP A 341 -45.36 -92.33 3.12
N ILE A 342 -46.43 -91.59 2.83
CA ILE A 342 -46.87 -91.29 1.47
C ILE A 342 -46.02 -90.18 0.83
N ILE A 343 -45.77 -89.08 1.55
CA ILE A 343 -45.14 -87.87 0.97
C ILE A 343 -43.65 -87.71 1.30
N GLY A 344 -43.06 -88.62 2.06
CA GLY A 344 -41.69 -88.50 2.56
C GLY A 344 -40.63 -88.48 1.46
N GLN A 345 -40.78 -89.31 0.43
CA GLN A 345 -39.86 -89.32 -0.71
C GLN A 345 -39.95 -88.01 -1.52
N ASP A 346 -41.16 -87.46 -1.67
CA ASP A 346 -41.36 -86.17 -2.34
C ASP A 346 -40.75 -85.01 -1.54
N TYR A 347 -40.87 -85.04 -0.21
CA TYR A 347 -40.23 -84.07 0.67
C TYR A 347 -38.70 -84.10 0.54
N GLN A 348 -38.08 -85.28 0.53
CA GLN A 348 -36.63 -85.43 0.37
C GLN A 348 -36.16 -84.98 -1.03
N SER A 349 -36.90 -85.34 -2.07
CA SER A 349 -36.61 -84.94 -3.45
C SER A 349 -36.72 -83.42 -3.62
N TRP A 350 -37.74 -82.81 -3.00
CA TRP A 350 -37.88 -81.36 -2.94
C TRP A 350 -36.70 -80.71 -2.20
N ALA A 351 -36.27 -81.24 -1.05
CA ALA A 351 -35.18 -80.65 -0.28
C ALA A 351 -33.86 -80.61 -1.08
N ALA A 352 -33.54 -81.71 -1.80
CA ALA A 352 -32.37 -81.77 -2.67
C ALA A 352 -32.48 -80.79 -3.87
N SER A 353 -33.65 -80.76 -4.52
CA SER A 353 -33.94 -79.85 -5.64
C SER A 353 -33.85 -78.37 -5.23
N SER A 354 -34.43 -78.03 -4.08
CA SER A 354 -34.42 -76.68 -3.51
C SER A 354 -33.01 -76.22 -3.18
N ALA A 355 -32.19 -77.09 -2.56
CA ALA A 355 -30.79 -76.78 -2.27
C ALA A 355 -29.99 -76.50 -3.55
N ALA A 356 -30.16 -77.31 -4.60
CA ALA A 356 -29.51 -77.11 -5.89
C ALA A 356 -29.97 -75.80 -6.56
N LYS A 357 -31.27 -75.52 -6.55
CA LYS A 357 -31.86 -74.28 -7.07
C LYS A 357 -31.31 -73.04 -6.37
N CYS A 358 -31.21 -73.06 -5.04
CA CYS A 358 -30.69 -71.92 -4.30
C CYS A 358 -29.17 -71.76 -4.41
N ALA A 359 -28.43 -72.84 -4.65
CA ALA A 359 -27.02 -72.76 -5.04
C ALA A 359 -26.84 -72.12 -6.43
N GLN A 360 -27.69 -72.47 -7.39
CA GLN A 360 -27.69 -71.87 -8.73
C GLN A 360 -28.04 -70.37 -8.68
N ALA A 361 -29.03 -69.97 -7.87
CA ALA A 361 -29.36 -68.56 -7.66
C ALA A 361 -28.17 -67.76 -7.13
N ALA A 362 -27.37 -68.35 -6.22
CA ALA A 362 -26.16 -67.73 -5.70
C ALA A 362 -25.09 -67.51 -6.79
N GLN A 363 -24.93 -68.47 -7.70
CA GLN A 363 -23.99 -68.40 -8.81
C GLN A 363 -24.41 -67.34 -9.83
N GLN A 364 -25.69 -67.27 -10.16
CA GLN A 364 -26.26 -66.27 -11.07
C GLN A 364 -26.10 -64.84 -10.52
N ALA A 365 -26.10 -64.67 -9.20
CA ALA A 365 -25.90 -63.39 -8.53
C ALA A 365 -24.42 -62.94 -8.45
N GLY A 366 -23.47 -63.70 -9.03
CA GLY A 366 -22.08 -63.28 -9.18
C GLY A 366 -21.16 -63.54 -7.97
N GLY A 367 -21.59 -64.37 -7.00
CA GLY A 367 -20.79 -64.73 -5.83
C GLY A 367 -20.65 -63.64 -4.77
N GLY A 368 -19.73 -63.82 -3.82
CA GLY A 368 -19.52 -62.90 -2.69
C GLY A 368 -20.80 -62.65 -1.87
N ASN A 369 -20.97 -61.42 -1.38
CA ASN A 369 -22.12 -61.02 -0.56
C ASN A 369 -23.45 -61.08 -1.35
N ASN A 370 -23.43 -60.77 -2.66
CA ASN A 370 -24.63 -60.85 -3.51
C ASN A 370 -25.08 -62.30 -3.70
N GLY A 371 -24.14 -63.22 -3.93
CA GLY A 371 -24.42 -64.65 -4.00
C GLY A 371 -24.95 -65.21 -2.68
N GLN A 372 -24.37 -64.78 -1.56
CA GLN A 372 -24.84 -65.18 -0.23
C GLN A 372 -26.26 -64.69 0.05
N LEU A 373 -26.56 -63.42 -0.26
CA LEU A 373 -27.89 -62.85 -0.12
C LEU A 373 -28.92 -63.60 -0.97
N ALA A 374 -28.65 -63.80 -2.26
CA ALA A 374 -29.53 -64.51 -3.18
C ALA A 374 -29.82 -65.95 -2.72
N ARG A 375 -28.81 -66.65 -2.19
CA ARG A 375 -28.97 -68.00 -1.62
C ARG A 375 -29.92 -67.99 -0.42
N LEU A 376 -29.72 -67.07 0.50
CA LEU A 376 -30.52 -66.96 1.73
C LEU A 376 -31.98 -66.63 1.42
N GLU A 377 -32.21 -65.69 0.50
CA GLU A 377 -33.56 -65.30 0.08
C GLU A 377 -34.28 -66.44 -0.66
N CYS A 378 -33.59 -67.16 -1.56
CA CYS A 378 -34.13 -68.37 -2.17
C CYS A 378 -34.47 -69.42 -1.12
N THR A 379 -33.57 -69.69 -0.16
CA THR A 379 -33.78 -70.68 0.90
C THR A 379 -35.01 -70.35 1.75
N ALA A 380 -35.18 -69.08 2.12
CA ALA A 380 -36.35 -68.61 2.86
C ALA A 380 -37.64 -68.80 2.06
N THR A 381 -37.61 -68.52 0.75
CA THR A 381 -38.77 -68.60 -0.15
C THR A 381 -39.21 -70.03 -0.38
N GLU A 382 -38.26 -70.92 -0.71
CA GLU A 382 -38.54 -72.34 -0.91
C GLU A 382 -39.09 -72.98 0.38
N ALA A 383 -38.50 -72.67 1.53
CA ALA A 383 -38.99 -73.16 2.82
C ALA A 383 -40.43 -72.72 3.09
N ARG A 384 -40.76 -71.44 2.90
CA ARG A 384 -42.13 -70.92 3.09
C ARG A 384 -43.14 -71.57 2.14
N ASN A 385 -42.76 -71.77 0.88
CA ASN A 385 -43.62 -72.43 -0.10
C ASN A 385 -43.92 -73.88 0.33
N LYS A 386 -42.91 -74.63 0.75
CA LYS A 386 -43.10 -76.00 1.23
C LYS A 386 -43.87 -76.06 2.54
N THR A 387 -43.64 -75.13 3.47
CA THR A 387 -44.44 -75.00 4.70
C THR A 387 -45.92 -74.83 4.38
N LYS A 388 -46.26 -73.97 3.40
CA LYS A 388 -47.64 -73.72 2.98
C LYS A 388 -48.28 -74.98 2.39
N GLU A 389 -47.55 -75.72 1.58
CA GLU A 389 -48.00 -77.01 1.03
C GLU A 389 -48.25 -78.02 2.18
N LEU A 390 -47.28 -78.17 3.09
CA LEU A 390 -47.35 -79.14 4.19
C LEU A 390 -48.49 -78.86 5.17
N ARG A 391 -48.87 -77.59 5.39
CA ARG A 391 -50.02 -77.25 6.22
C ARG A 391 -51.33 -77.86 5.72
N GLY A 392 -51.46 -78.12 4.42
CA GLY A 392 -52.62 -78.82 3.86
C GLY A 392 -52.78 -80.25 4.38
N TYR A 393 -51.70 -80.85 4.90
CA TYR A 393 -51.65 -82.21 5.44
C TYR A 393 -51.71 -82.27 6.97
N VAL A 394 -51.71 -81.12 7.65
CA VAL A 394 -51.79 -81.01 9.13
C VAL A 394 -53.24 -80.80 9.60
N SER A 395 -54.16 -80.44 8.70
CA SER A 395 -55.54 -80.07 9.02
C SER A 395 -56.60 -81.00 8.42
N GLN A 396 -56.40 -82.32 8.54
CA GLN A 396 -57.49 -83.30 8.39
C GLN A 396 -57.71 -84.04 9.69
#